data_AF-A0A7X3X1L6-F1
#
_entry.id   AF-A0A7X3X1L6-F1
#
_cell.length_a   1.000
_cell.length_b   1.000
_cell.length_c   1.000
_cell.angle_alpha   90.00
_cell.angle_beta   90.00
_cell.angle_gamma   90.00
#
_symmetry.space_group_name_H-M   'P 1'
#
loop_
_entity.id
_entity.type
_entity.pdbx_description
1 polymer ?
#
loop_
_entity_poly.entity_id
_entity_poly.type
_entity_poly.pdbx_seq_one_letter_code
_entity_poly.pdbx_strand_id
1 'polypeptide(L)'
;MFRSPRADDEVPLPGFPLLVRRHDLAPNVDGAGLLGFERTGDDEAKGGLEGVAGHDGVLLVLGDELTDQSEDFGAAASLYVYLGTFDSPAARNADYVLPVTTFAEEEGSFVNAQGRVQRFRQGLQSPGSARPAWLVLGALAAALRGQGTPAAAADVFAGLVAAHPAFDGLTWDALGDRGAALQAEAVHG
;
A
#
# COMPACT_ATOMS: atom_id res chain seq x y z
N MET A 1 -0.04 -10.19 -0.77
CA MET A 1 -0.38 -10.20 0.67
C MET A 1 0.07 -8.89 1.32
N PHE A 2 -0.48 -8.55 2.48
CA PHE A 2 -0.03 -7.43 3.32
C PHE A 2 -0.21 -7.76 4.80
N ARG A 3 0.59 -7.12 5.66
CA ARG A 3 0.41 -7.15 7.12
C ARG A 3 -0.07 -5.79 7.58
N SER A 4 -1.10 -5.76 8.42
CA SER A 4 -1.66 -4.52 8.97
C SER A 4 -2.14 -4.74 10.39
N PRO A 5 -1.68 -3.96 11.37
CA PRO A 5 -2.15 -4.06 12.74
C PRO A 5 -3.65 -3.77 12.86
N ARG A 6 -4.27 -4.35 13.87
CA ARG A 6 -5.67 -4.18 14.23
C ARG A 6 -5.83 -3.84 15.71
N ALA A 7 -6.98 -3.29 16.07
CA ALA A 7 -7.40 -3.09 17.44
C ALA A 7 -8.60 -3.96 17.73
N ASP A 8 -8.64 -4.57 18.91
CA ASP A 8 -9.74 -5.46 19.34
C ASP A 8 -11.11 -4.79 19.25
N ASP A 9 -11.18 -3.52 19.65
CA ASP A 9 -12.41 -2.76 19.78
C ASP A 9 -12.44 -1.51 18.90
N GLU A 10 -13.60 -1.24 18.32
CA GLU A 10 -13.91 0.08 17.79
C GLU A 10 -14.23 1.06 18.92
N VAL A 11 -13.35 2.05 19.13
CA VAL A 11 -13.51 3.02 20.23
C VAL A 11 -13.93 4.38 19.66
N PRO A 12 -15.20 4.80 19.80
CA PRO A 12 -15.63 6.15 19.43
C PRO A 12 -15.01 7.19 20.36
N LEU A 13 -14.55 8.30 19.79
CA LEU A 13 -14.11 9.47 20.54
C LEU A 13 -15.33 10.06 21.27
N PRO A 14 -15.30 10.22 22.60
CA PRO A 14 -16.41 10.81 23.34
C PRO A 14 -16.82 12.16 22.77
N GLY A 15 -18.12 12.33 22.48
CA GLY A 15 -18.68 13.55 21.87
C GLY A 15 -18.63 13.59 20.34
N PHE A 16 -17.94 12.65 19.69
CA PHE A 16 -17.82 12.58 18.23
C PHE A 16 -18.07 11.15 17.74
N PRO A 17 -19.33 10.70 17.64
CA PRO A 17 -19.67 9.30 17.35
C PRO A 17 -19.19 8.80 15.99
N LEU A 18 -18.80 9.69 15.08
CA LEU A 18 -18.24 9.37 13.77
C LEU A 18 -16.70 9.31 13.77
N LEU A 19 -16.04 9.83 14.81
CA LEU A 19 -14.60 9.73 15.00
C LEU A 19 -14.30 8.49 15.84
N VAL A 20 -14.12 7.37 15.17
CA VAL A 20 -13.94 6.06 15.80
C VAL A 20 -12.53 5.57 15.49
N ARG A 21 -11.79 5.15 16.52
CA ARG A 21 -10.62 4.30 16.31
C ARG A 21 -11.15 2.99 15.75
N ARG A 22 -10.91 2.76 14.47
CA ARG A 22 -11.40 1.57 13.75
C ARG A 22 -10.61 0.33 14.15
N HIS A 23 -11.24 -0.81 13.91
CA HIS A 23 -10.60 -2.11 14.07
C HIS A 23 -9.35 -2.22 13.20
N ASP A 24 -9.43 -1.85 11.91
CA ASP A 24 -8.25 -1.72 11.06
C ASP A 24 -7.52 -0.38 11.32
N LEU A 25 -6.22 -0.45 11.61
CA LEU A 25 -5.41 0.74 11.90
C LEU A 25 -4.79 1.37 10.65
N ALA A 26 -4.77 0.65 9.53
CA ALA A 26 -4.38 1.20 8.22
C ALA A 26 -5.60 1.79 7.49
N PRO A 27 -5.46 2.94 6.81
CA PRO A 27 -6.59 3.64 6.19
C PRO A 27 -7.13 2.96 4.93
N ASN A 28 -6.44 1.95 4.39
CA ASN A 28 -6.68 1.39 3.05
C ASN A 28 -6.80 -0.15 3.02
N VAL A 29 -7.23 -0.78 4.12
CA VAL A 29 -7.39 -2.25 4.18
C VAL A 29 -8.40 -2.74 3.15
N ASP A 30 -9.57 -2.10 3.06
CA ASP A 30 -10.60 -2.44 2.06
C ASP A 30 -10.08 -2.25 0.64
N GLY A 31 -9.32 -1.17 0.39
CA GLY A 31 -8.71 -0.92 -0.91
C GLY A 31 -7.71 -2.00 -1.32
N ALA A 32 -6.90 -2.49 -0.38
CA ALA A 32 -6.00 -3.62 -0.63
C ALA A 32 -6.79 -4.91 -0.96
N GLY A 33 -7.88 -5.17 -0.24
CA GLY A 33 -8.77 -6.31 -0.51
C GLY A 33 -9.41 -6.25 -1.90
N LEU A 34 -9.93 -5.09 -2.30
CA LEU A 34 -10.50 -4.86 -3.65
C LEU A 34 -9.49 -5.04 -4.78
N LEU A 35 -8.20 -4.91 -4.47
CA LEU A 35 -7.08 -5.15 -5.37
C LEU A 35 -6.62 -6.61 -5.39
N GLY A 36 -7.26 -7.49 -4.62
CA GLY A 36 -6.92 -8.91 -4.51
C GLY A 36 -5.76 -9.20 -3.54
N PHE A 37 -5.37 -8.24 -2.70
CA PHE A 37 -4.39 -8.51 -1.65
C PHE A 37 -5.07 -9.12 -0.43
N GLU A 38 -4.51 -10.21 0.06
CA GLU A 38 -4.95 -10.84 1.31
C GLU A 38 -4.15 -10.33 2.50
N ARG A 39 -4.85 -10.03 3.59
CA ARG A 39 -4.22 -9.74 4.88
C ARG A 39 -3.64 -11.04 5.46
N THR A 40 -2.43 -10.97 5.98
CA THR A 40 -1.76 -12.07 6.67
C THR A 40 -1.24 -11.61 8.04
N GLY A 41 -0.87 -12.56 8.88
CA GLY A 41 -0.38 -12.33 10.24
C GLY A 41 -1.47 -12.07 11.27
N ASP A 42 -1.04 -11.95 12.52
CA ASP A 42 -1.86 -11.63 13.70
C ASP A 42 -2.25 -10.14 13.74
N ASP A 43 -2.97 -9.72 14.79
CA ASP A 43 -3.45 -8.34 14.96
C ASP A 43 -2.33 -7.35 15.31
N GLU A 44 -1.14 -7.84 15.66
CA GLU A 44 0.09 -7.07 15.76
C GLU A 44 0.86 -6.97 14.42
N ALA A 45 0.29 -7.51 13.33
CA ALA A 45 0.92 -7.62 12.01
C ALA A 45 2.21 -8.47 11.99
N LYS A 46 2.24 -9.55 12.78
CA LYS A 46 3.35 -10.51 12.85
C LYS A 46 2.96 -11.87 12.30
N GLY A 47 3.96 -12.65 11.90
CA GLY A 47 3.81 -13.97 11.31
C GLY A 47 3.15 -13.95 9.93
N GLY A 48 2.76 -15.13 9.45
CA GLY A 48 2.02 -15.28 8.19
C GLY A 48 2.88 -15.11 6.94
N LEU A 49 4.21 -15.19 7.09
CA LEU A 49 5.20 -15.08 6.01
C LEU A 49 5.90 -16.42 5.72
N GLU A 50 5.49 -17.52 6.34
CA GLU A 50 6.12 -18.84 6.24
C GLU A 50 6.14 -19.34 4.80
N GLY A 51 5.11 -19.00 4.01
CA GLY A 51 5.01 -19.34 2.59
C GLY A 51 5.97 -18.57 1.67
N VAL A 52 6.56 -17.47 2.14
CA VAL A 52 7.49 -16.63 1.34
C VAL A 52 8.91 -16.56 1.91
N ALA A 53 9.11 -16.90 3.19
CA ALA A 53 10.40 -16.80 3.86
C ALA A 53 11.52 -17.61 3.17
N GLY A 54 11.17 -18.76 2.58
CA GLY A 54 12.08 -19.61 1.83
C GLY A 54 11.96 -19.48 0.30
N HIS A 55 11.32 -18.42 -0.21
CA HIS A 55 11.12 -18.26 -1.65
C HIS A 55 12.46 -17.97 -2.35
N ASP A 56 12.75 -18.69 -3.44
CA ASP A 56 13.98 -18.59 -4.22
C ASP A 56 13.86 -17.65 -5.44
N GLY A 57 12.66 -17.13 -5.71
CA GLY A 57 12.37 -16.22 -6.82
C GLY A 57 12.72 -14.76 -6.53
N VAL A 58 11.81 -13.86 -6.93
CA VAL A 58 11.94 -12.41 -6.70
C VAL A 58 11.09 -12.03 -5.50
N LEU A 59 11.71 -11.35 -4.53
CA LEU A 59 11.05 -10.85 -3.33
C LEU A 59 11.02 -9.31 -3.37
N LEU A 60 9.83 -8.74 -3.29
CA LEU A 60 9.61 -7.30 -3.14
C LEU A 60 8.96 -7.04 -1.77
N VAL A 61 9.65 -6.34 -0.89
CA VAL A 61 9.13 -5.95 0.43
C VAL A 61 8.97 -4.44 0.46
N LEU A 62 7.74 -3.98 0.67
CA LEU A 62 7.40 -2.55 0.74
C LEU A 62 6.91 -2.21 2.15
N GLY A 63 7.66 -1.36 2.85
CA GLY A 63 7.27 -0.73 4.11
C GLY A 63 7.20 -1.64 5.34
N ASP A 64 7.28 -2.97 5.17
CA ASP A 64 7.30 -3.91 6.27
C ASP A 64 8.69 -4.02 6.88
N GLU A 65 8.81 -3.83 8.19
CA GLU A 65 10.10 -3.86 8.89
C GLU A 65 10.61 -5.27 9.20
N LEU A 66 9.76 -6.30 9.06
CA LEU A 66 10.09 -7.71 9.29
C LEU A 66 10.73 -7.99 10.65
N THR A 67 10.37 -7.20 11.68
CA THR A 67 10.97 -7.27 13.03
C THR A 67 10.72 -8.59 13.77
N ASP A 68 9.71 -9.34 13.33
CA ASP A 68 9.32 -10.64 13.85
C ASP A 68 9.91 -11.82 13.05
N GLN A 69 10.66 -11.54 11.98
CA GLN A 69 11.30 -12.56 11.16
C GLN A 69 12.77 -12.77 11.56
N SER A 70 13.35 -13.87 11.10
CA SER A 70 14.77 -14.16 11.31
C SER A 70 15.66 -13.17 10.55
N GLU A 71 16.89 -12.95 11.06
CA GLU A 71 17.84 -12.02 10.43
C GLU A 71 18.28 -12.46 9.03
N ASP A 72 18.05 -13.71 8.63
CA ASP A 72 18.33 -14.28 7.31
C ASP A 72 17.11 -14.27 6.36
N PHE A 73 16.00 -13.63 6.74
CA PHE A 73 14.82 -13.53 5.89
C PHE A 73 15.19 -12.96 4.51
N GLY A 74 14.67 -13.59 3.46
CA GLY A 74 14.93 -13.23 2.07
C GLY A 74 16.27 -13.71 1.51
N ALA A 75 17.16 -14.32 2.31
CA ALA A 75 18.48 -14.76 1.85
C ALA A 75 18.44 -15.86 0.78
N ALA A 76 17.32 -16.59 0.67
CA ALA A 76 17.12 -17.58 -0.38
C ALA A 76 16.70 -16.97 -1.73
N ALA A 77 16.20 -15.73 -1.74
CA ALA A 77 15.67 -15.11 -2.94
C ALA A 77 16.78 -14.84 -3.97
N SER A 78 16.49 -15.12 -5.24
CA SER A 78 17.38 -14.75 -6.35
C SER A 78 17.51 -13.23 -6.55
N LEU A 79 16.52 -12.47 -6.09
CA LEU A 79 16.54 -11.01 -6.04
C LEU A 79 15.64 -10.55 -4.90
N TYR A 80 16.19 -9.81 -3.94
CA TYR A 80 15.45 -9.15 -2.87
C TYR A 80 15.57 -7.62 -2.98
N VAL A 81 14.43 -6.95 -3.24
CA VAL A 81 14.33 -5.49 -3.22
C VAL A 81 13.49 -5.03 -2.03
N TYR A 82 14.07 -4.17 -1.19
CA TYR A 82 13.38 -3.50 -0.11
C TYR A 82 13.04 -2.06 -0.50
N LEU A 83 11.78 -1.67 -0.33
CA LEU A 83 11.28 -0.31 -0.51
C LEU A 83 10.83 0.22 0.85
N GLY A 84 11.49 1.26 1.38
CA GLY A 84 11.20 1.77 2.72
C GLY A 84 11.37 3.28 2.85
N THR A 85 10.73 3.86 3.86
CA THR A 85 10.79 5.29 4.17
C THR A 85 11.88 5.64 5.18
N PHE A 86 12.32 4.66 5.96
CA PHE A 86 13.34 4.79 7.02
C PHE A 86 14.31 3.61 6.99
N ASP A 87 15.39 3.72 7.77
CA ASP A 87 16.26 2.58 8.04
C ASP A 87 15.47 1.45 8.72
N SER A 88 15.72 0.21 8.32
CA SER A 88 14.91 -0.93 8.73
C SER A 88 15.72 -2.23 8.76
N PRO A 89 15.48 -3.13 9.74
CA PRO A 89 16.07 -4.47 9.74
C PRO A 89 15.80 -5.26 8.45
N ALA A 90 14.63 -5.07 7.84
CA ALA A 90 14.26 -5.71 6.58
C ALA A 90 15.24 -5.42 5.43
N ALA A 91 15.93 -4.28 5.45
CA ALA A 91 16.86 -3.86 4.41
C ALA A 91 18.19 -4.62 4.42
N ARG A 92 18.55 -5.30 5.53
CA ARG A 92 19.90 -5.86 5.74
C ARG A 92 20.34 -6.87 4.69
N ASN A 93 19.41 -7.73 4.25
CA ASN A 93 19.68 -8.77 3.25
C ASN A 93 19.21 -8.40 1.84
N ALA A 94 18.68 -7.19 1.65
CA ALA A 94 18.20 -6.78 0.34
C ALA A 94 19.36 -6.51 -0.62
N ASP A 95 19.27 -6.99 -1.85
CA ASP A 95 20.20 -6.64 -2.92
C ASP A 95 20.09 -5.15 -3.28
N TYR A 96 18.88 -4.61 -3.20
CA TYR A 96 18.59 -3.22 -3.45
C TYR A 96 17.66 -2.63 -2.39
N VAL A 97 18.05 -1.47 -1.88
CA VAL A 97 17.24 -0.64 -0.98
C VAL A 97 16.84 0.62 -1.72
N LEU A 98 15.54 0.77 -1.97
CA LEU A 98 14.97 1.90 -2.70
C LEU A 98 14.20 2.81 -1.73
N PRO A 99 14.69 4.03 -1.46
CA PRO A 99 13.97 4.96 -0.59
C PRO A 99 12.66 5.40 -1.23
N VAL A 100 11.56 5.22 -0.51
CA VAL A 100 10.24 5.69 -0.93
C VAL A 100 9.72 6.80 -0.01
N THR A 101 8.80 7.60 -0.51
CA THR A 101 8.17 8.69 0.25
C THR A 101 7.11 8.18 1.22
N THR A 102 6.86 8.97 2.26
CA THR A 102 5.69 8.83 3.12
C THR A 102 4.45 9.46 2.46
N PHE A 103 3.25 9.17 2.98
CA PHE A 103 2.00 9.78 2.49
C PHE A 103 2.02 11.32 2.52
N ALA A 104 2.81 11.93 3.40
CA ALA A 104 2.93 13.38 3.51
C ALA A 104 3.75 13.99 2.37
N GLU A 105 4.58 13.20 1.70
CA GLU A 105 5.57 13.62 0.71
C GLU A 105 5.18 13.24 -0.73
N GLU A 106 4.03 12.59 -0.89
CA GLU A 106 3.49 12.16 -2.17
C GLU A 106 1.99 12.48 -2.29
N GLU A 107 1.44 12.25 -3.48
CA GLU A 107 0.00 12.20 -3.69
C GLU A 107 -0.43 10.79 -4.10
N GLY A 108 -1.70 10.48 -3.82
CA GLY A 108 -2.28 9.17 -4.07
C GLY A 108 -3.75 9.14 -3.67
N SER A 109 -4.31 7.94 -3.64
CA SER A 109 -5.67 7.70 -3.16
C SER A 109 -5.76 6.45 -2.29
N PHE A 110 -6.75 6.41 -1.42
CA PHE A 110 -7.08 5.24 -0.61
C PHE A 110 -8.60 5.06 -0.53
N VAL A 111 -9.04 3.84 -0.26
CA VAL A 111 -10.42 3.51 0.08
C VAL A 111 -10.56 3.56 1.59
N ASN A 112 -11.31 4.54 2.08
CA ASN A 112 -11.53 4.70 3.51
C ASN A 112 -12.56 3.69 4.04
N ALA A 113 -12.69 3.60 5.37
CA ALA A 113 -13.61 2.69 6.07
C ALA A 113 -15.11 2.91 5.79
N GLN A 114 -15.48 3.92 4.99
CA GLN A 114 -16.85 4.16 4.53
C GLN A 114 -17.04 3.73 3.06
N GLY A 115 -16.09 2.97 2.51
CA GLY A 115 -16.10 2.56 1.10
C GLY A 115 -15.94 3.73 0.13
N ARG A 116 -15.24 4.80 0.54
CA ARG A 116 -15.02 5.97 -0.31
C ARG A 116 -13.57 6.09 -0.73
N VAL A 117 -13.36 6.26 -2.02
CA VAL A 117 -12.06 6.61 -2.60
C VAL A 117 -11.77 8.08 -2.31
N GLN A 118 -10.70 8.36 -1.57
CA GLN A 118 -10.28 9.69 -1.21
C GLN A 118 -8.86 9.96 -1.72
N ARG A 119 -8.65 11.14 -2.28
CA ARG A 119 -7.33 11.61 -2.70
C ARG A 119 -6.63 12.28 -1.52
N PHE A 120 -5.34 12.00 -1.36
CA PHE A 120 -4.45 12.83 -0.55
C PHE A 120 -3.44 13.53 -1.47
N ARG A 121 -2.93 14.67 -1.03
CA ARG A 121 -2.02 15.52 -1.79
C ARG A 121 -0.71 15.67 -1.06
N GLN A 122 0.35 15.84 -1.84
CA GLN A 122 1.68 16.11 -1.32
C GLN A 122 1.67 17.38 -0.45
N GLY A 123 1.98 17.22 0.83
CA GLY A 123 2.12 18.32 1.79
C GLY A 123 3.57 18.75 1.99
N LEU A 124 4.52 17.83 1.81
CA LEU A 124 5.95 18.01 2.01
C LEU A 124 6.73 17.64 0.74
N GLN A 125 7.91 18.24 0.57
CA GLN A 125 8.82 17.84 -0.50
C GLN A 125 9.48 16.52 -0.15
N SER A 126 9.66 15.65 -1.15
CA SER A 126 10.31 14.36 -0.98
C SER A 126 11.77 14.55 -0.55
N PRO A 127 12.25 13.83 0.49
CA PRO A 127 13.62 13.98 0.97
C PRO A 127 14.61 13.28 0.04
N GLY A 128 15.70 13.97 -0.30
CA GLY A 128 16.83 13.40 -1.04
C GLY A 128 16.42 12.72 -2.36
N SER A 129 16.73 11.42 -2.47
CA SER A 129 16.40 10.60 -3.63
C SER A 129 15.09 9.82 -3.49
N ALA A 130 14.34 10.00 -2.39
CA ALA A 130 13.08 9.29 -2.18
C ALA A 130 12.08 9.61 -3.30
N ARG A 131 11.34 8.60 -3.74
CA ARG A 131 10.29 8.72 -4.76
C ARG A 131 9.02 8.00 -4.32
N PRO A 132 7.83 8.40 -4.80
CA PRO A 132 6.61 7.66 -4.51
C PRO A 132 6.68 6.19 -4.86
N ALA A 133 6.17 5.33 -3.99
CA ALA A 133 6.20 3.88 -4.22
C ALA A 133 5.48 3.51 -5.54
N TRP A 134 4.40 4.23 -5.86
CA TRP A 134 3.68 4.07 -7.15
C TRP A 134 4.56 4.42 -8.35
N LEU A 135 5.48 5.38 -8.23
CA LEU A 135 6.39 5.77 -9.31
C LEU A 135 7.51 4.76 -9.48
N VAL A 136 8.10 4.30 -8.37
CA VAL A 136 9.16 3.28 -8.38
C VAL A 136 8.65 1.97 -8.97
N LEU A 137 7.52 1.48 -8.47
CA LEU A 137 6.91 0.24 -8.96
C LEU A 137 6.33 0.40 -10.36
N GLY A 138 5.74 1.57 -10.67
CA GLY A 138 5.25 1.89 -12.01
C GLY A 138 6.36 1.92 -13.05
N ALA A 139 7.52 2.49 -12.73
CA ALA A 139 8.69 2.51 -13.61
C ALA A 139 9.26 1.10 -13.81
N LEU A 140 9.32 0.27 -12.75
CA LEU A 140 9.74 -1.12 -12.85
C LEU A 140 8.80 -1.91 -13.77
N ALA A 141 7.49 -1.80 -13.55
CA ALA A 141 6.48 -2.47 -14.38
C ALA A 141 6.55 -2.01 -15.86
N ALA A 142 6.72 -0.71 -16.08
CA ALA A 142 6.87 -0.13 -17.41
C ALA A 142 8.11 -0.68 -18.14
N ALA A 143 9.26 -0.74 -17.47
CA ALA A 143 10.49 -1.30 -18.01
C ALA A 143 10.33 -2.78 -18.38
N LEU A 144 9.69 -3.58 -17.52
CA LEU A 144 9.44 -5.01 -17.78
C LEU A 144 8.48 -5.25 -18.95
N ARG A 145 7.54 -4.32 -19.20
CA ARG A 145 6.51 -4.45 -20.25
C ARG A 145 6.85 -3.70 -21.53
N GLY A 146 7.96 -2.96 -21.58
CA GLY A 146 8.28 -2.07 -22.69
C GLY A 146 7.26 -0.93 -22.87
N GLN A 147 6.70 -0.43 -21.77
CA GLN A 147 5.71 0.65 -21.75
C GLN A 147 6.31 1.95 -21.20
N GLY A 148 5.55 3.05 -21.29
CA GLY A 148 5.93 4.31 -20.66
C GLY A 148 5.73 4.27 -19.14
N THR A 149 6.65 4.89 -18.40
CA THR A 149 6.51 5.11 -16.95
C THR A 149 5.35 6.07 -16.66
N PRO A 150 4.52 5.82 -15.63
CA PRO A 150 3.51 6.78 -15.18
C PRO A 150 4.14 8.12 -14.83
N ALA A 151 3.56 9.22 -15.31
CA ALA A 151 4.06 10.57 -15.04
C ALA A 151 3.45 11.15 -13.75
N ALA A 152 2.25 10.72 -13.37
CA ALA A 152 1.54 11.17 -12.17
C ALA A 152 0.74 10.03 -11.50
N ALA A 153 0.34 10.24 -10.25
CA ALA A 153 -0.55 9.32 -9.54
C ALA A 153 -1.90 9.15 -10.27
N ALA A 154 -2.34 10.18 -11.00
CA ALA A 154 -3.53 10.13 -11.85
C ALA A 154 -3.44 9.05 -12.95
N ASP A 155 -2.25 8.82 -13.52
CA ASP A 155 -2.04 7.79 -14.56
C ASP A 155 -2.18 6.39 -13.95
N VAL A 156 -1.62 6.20 -12.75
CA VAL A 156 -1.75 4.95 -11.99
C VAL A 156 -3.21 4.72 -11.60
N PHE A 157 -3.93 5.77 -11.17
CA PHE A 157 -5.34 5.70 -10.84
C PHE A 157 -6.21 5.36 -12.06
N ALA A 158 -5.93 5.92 -13.23
CA ALA A 158 -6.63 5.55 -14.47
C ALA A 158 -6.41 4.08 -14.83
N GLY A 159 -5.18 3.57 -14.65
CA GLY A 159 -4.87 2.14 -14.82
C GLY A 159 -5.60 1.25 -13.81
N LEU A 160 -5.69 1.68 -12.55
CA LEU A 160 -6.46 1.03 -11.49
C LEU A 160 -7.93 0.88 -11.89
N VAL A 161 -8.56 1.98 -12.29
CA VAL A 161 -9.97 1.99 -12.73
C VAL A 161 -10.18 1.07 -13.92
N ALA A 162 -9.26 1.09 -14.89
CA ALA A 162 -9.36 0.22 -16.08
C ALA A 162 -9.21 -1.28 -15.77
N ALA A 163 -8.50 -1.63 -14.69
CA ALA A 163 -8.19 -3.01 -14.35
C ALA A 163 -9.14 -3.62 -13.30
N HIS A 164 -9.81 -2.80 -12.48
CA HIS A 164 -10.59 -3.25 -11.33
C HIS A 164 -12.02 -2.69 -11.35
N PRO A 165 -13.05 -3.53 -11.65
CA PRO A 165 -14.45 -3.10 -11.75
C PRO A 165 -15.01 -2.37 -10.53
N ALA A 166 -14.45 -2.63 -9.34
CA ALA A 166 -14.84 -1.95 -8.11
C ALA A 166 -14.72 -0.41 -8.20
N PHE A 167 -13.85 0.09 -9.07
CA PHE A 167 -13.56 1.51 -9.24
C PHE A 167 -14.25 2.12 -10.48
N ASP A 168 -15.15 1.38 -11.14
CA ASP A 168 -15.79 1.80 -12.38
C ASP A 168 -16.47 3.17 -12.26
N GLY A 169 -16.28 4.00 -13.29
CA GLY A 169 -16.86 5.35 -13.37
C GLY A 169 -16.15 6.41 -12.52
N LEU A 170 -15.13 6.04 -11.74
CA LEU A 170 -14.31 7.00 -11.00
C LEU A 170 -13.25 7.64 -11.92
N THR A 171 -13.00 8.92 -11.71
CA THR A 171 -11.89 9.65 -12.35
C THR A 171 -11.14 10.45 -11.28
N TRP A 172 -9.85 10.66 -11.51
CA TRP A 172 -8.98 11.36 -10.56
C TRP A 172 -9.50 12.74 -10.16
N ASP A 173 -10.00 13.50 -11.13
CA ASP A 173 -10.54 14.85 -10.89
C ASP A 173 -11.90 14.81 -10.18
N ALA A 174 -12.75 13.82 -10.48
CA ALA A 174 -14.05 13.68 -9.85
C ALA A 174 -13.98 13.29 -8.36
N LEU A 175 -12.84 12.77 -7.88
CA LEU A 175 -12.64 12.54 -6.45
C LEU A 175 -12.72 13.85 -5.66
N GLY A 176 -12.21 14.96 -6.22
CA GLY A 176 -12.19 16.26 -5.56
C GLY A 176 -11.61 16.21 -4.13
N ASP A 177 -12.12 17.08 -3.25
CA ASP A 177 -11.67 17.13 -1.84
C ASP A 177 -12.45 16.20 -0.92
N ARG A 178 -13.62 15.73 -1.36
CA ARG A 178 -14.47 14.88 -0.52
C ARG A 178 -14.26 13.40 -0.79
N GLY A 179 -13.65 13.03 -1.91
CA GLY A 179 -13.65 11.68 -2.45
C GLY A 179 -14.98 11.28 -3.10
N ALA A 180 -15.05 10.08 -3.64
CA ALA A 180 -16.23 9.47 -4.24
C ALA A 180 -16.52 8.11 -3.60
N ALA A 181 -17.79 7.69 -3.56
CA ALA A 181 -18.15 6.35 -3.09
C ALA A 181 -17.80 5.31 -4.17
N LEU A 182 -17.34 4.13 -3.74
CA LEU A 182 -17.32 2.95 -4.61
C LEU A 182 -18.75 2.57 -5.01
N GLN A 183 -18.91 1.89 -6.14
CA GLN A 183 -20.24 1.41 -6.54
C GLN A 183 -20.72 0.29 -5.60
N ALA A 184 -22.00 0.29 -5.27
CA ALA A 184 -22.59 -0.55 -4.21
C ALA A 184 -22.45 -2.07 -4.44
N GLU A 185 -22.17 -2.51 -5.67
CA GLU A 185 -22.01 -3.93 -6.02
C GLU A 185 -20.59 -4.47 -5.77
N ALA A 186 -19.62 -3.61 -5.45
CA ALA A 186 -18.22 -4.01 -5.26
C ALA A 186 -17.89 -4.56 -3.86
N VAL A 187 -18.83 -4.50 -2.91
CA VAL A 187 -18.55 -4.75 -1.48
C VAL A 187 -18.84 -6.20 -1.05
N HIS A 188 -19.47 -7.04 -1.90
CA HIS A 188 -19.92 -8.40 -1.53
C HIS A 188 -19.52 -9.50 -2.55
N GLY A 189 -18.35 -9.38 -3.17
CA GLY A 189 -17.77 -10.40 -4.05
C GLY A 189 -16.77 -11.30 -3.33
#